data_AF-A0AA37KJZ3-F1
#
_entry.id   AF-A0AA37KJZ3-F1
#
_cell.length_a   1.000
_cell.length_b   1.000
_cell.length_c   1.000
_cell.angle_alpha   90.00
_cell.angle_beta   90.00
_cell.angle_gamma   90.00
#
_symmetry.space_group_name_H-M   'P 1'
#
loop_
_entity.id
_entity.type
_entity.pdbx_description
1 polymer ?
#
loop_
_entity_poly.entity_id
_entity_poly.type
_entity_poly.pdbx_seq_one_letter_code
_entity_poly.pdbx_strand_id
1 'polypeptide(L)'
;MKKILLCICLLSTFAAGLVGCSQQRQWNHEQRKAMREALRSYRQMVYLDDLSDDEFVLFTDEVAGDLEGAYPVYTTFVEMPGVTDTVDMVVVTTIVDELNADAHNMRHIYPYNYLVAQGVLPAGLDHQQQKAFYNCFAGKVNAAYSTMSQFFNAILADTTDMSQIRQMEAGCANDLFDWVITEVEVTETAD
;
A
#
# COMPACT_ATOMS: atom_id res chain seq x y z
N MET A 1 -13.09 -16.79 14.11
CA MET A 1 -14.50 -16.58 13.67
C MET A 1 -15.22 -15.70 14.68
N LYS A 2 -15.35 -14.41 14.39
CA LYS A 2 -16.19 -13.44 15.14
C LYS A 2 -17.00 -12.67 14.10
N LYS A 3 -18.32 -12.75 14.23
CA LYS A 3 -19.32 -12.19 13.31
C LYS A 3 -19.37 -10.67 13.52
N ILE A 4 -18.93 -9.88 12.54
CA ILE A 4 -19.26 -8.44 12.47
C ILE A 4 -20.52 -8.34 11.62
N LEU A 5 -21.64 -8.63 12.27
CA LEU A 5 -22.97 -8.26 11.81
C LEU A 5 -23.33 -6.96 12.52
N LEU A 6 -23.96 -6.04 11.78
CA LEU A 6 -24.72 -4.86 12.22
C LEU A 6 -23.97 -3.52 12.24
N CYS A 7 -24.10 -2.78 11.14
CA CYS A 7 -24.47 -1.36 11.18
C CYS A 7 -25.19 -0.91 9.88
N ILE A 8 -26.07 -1.76 9.33
CA ILE A 8 -26.97 -1.38 8.23
C ILE A 8 -28.35 -1.21 8.84
N CYS A 9 -28.66 -0.02 9.32
CA CYS A 9 -30.02 0.39 9.64
C CYS A 9 -30.14 1.91 9.54
N LEU A 10 -31.15 2.31 8.76
CA LEU A 10 -31.78 3.64 8.70
C LEU A 10 -31.10 4.64 7.76
N LEU A 11 -31.62 4.70 6.53
CA LEU A 11 -32.27 5.91 5.98
C LEU A 11 -33.07 5.52 4.73
N SER A 12 -34.36 5.28 4.93
CA SER A 12 -35.34 5.03 3.87
C SER A 12 -36.08 6.30 3.49
N THR A 13 -36.43 6.38 2.20
CA THR A 13 -37.46 7.19 1.53
C THR A 13 -37.17 8.67 1.23
N PHE A 14 -36.89 8.95 -0.05
CA PHE A 14 -37.61 9.99 -0.81
C PHE A 14 -37.79 9.52 -2.25
N ALA A 15 -39.06 9.36 -2.65
CA ALA A 15 -39.46 9.13 -4.03
C ALA A 15 -40.02 10.43 -4.61
N ALA A 16 -39.55 10.81 -5.81
CA ALA A 16 -40.28 11.42 -6.93
C ALA A 16 -39.42 12.44 -7.70
N GLY A 17 -39.42 12.33 -9.04
CA GLY A 17 -38.93 13.36 -9.96
C GLY A 17 -38.47 12.80 -11.31
N LEU A 18 -39.35 12.89 -12.32
CA LEU A 18 -39.19 12.45 -13.70
C LEU A 18 -38.32 13.40 -14.54
N VAL A 19 -37.50 12.79 -15.42
CA VAL A 19 -36.98 13.23 -16.74
C VAL A 19 -36.19 14.56 -16.84
N GLY A 20 -34.90 14.42 -17.17
CA GLY A 20 -34.06 15.46 -17.78
C GLY A 20 -32.65 14.92 -17.97
N CYS A 21 -32.09 15.05 -19.19
CA CYS A 21 -30.76 14.61 -19.65
C CYS A 21 -29.84 14.07 -18.55
N SER A 22 -29.51 12.77 -18.59
CA SER A 22 -28.76 12.09 -17.52
C SER A 22 -27.36 12.69 -17.36
N GLN A 23 -27.28 13.79 -16.62
CA GLN A 23 -26.13 14.09 -15.79
C GLN A 23 -25.86 12.78 -15.05
N GLN A 24 -24.70 12.18 -15.31
CA GLN A 24 -24.16 11.09 -14.53
C GLN A 24 -24.30 11.53 -13.06
N ARG A 25 -25.21 10.88 -12.33
CA ARG A 25 -25.81 11.44 -11.11
C ARG A 25 -24.82 11.32 -9.95
N GLN A 26 -23.77 12.12 -9.98
CA GLN A 26 -22.63 12.12 -9.06
C GLN A 26 -23.04 12.15 -7.59
N TRP A 27 -22.15 11.65 -6.74
CA TRP A 27 -22.40 11.56 -5.32
C TRP A 27 -22.52 12.98 -4.76
N ASN A 28 -23.40 13.17 -3.78
CA ASN A 28 -23.47 14.41 -3.03
C ASN A 28 -22.49 14.39 -1.83
N HIS A 29 -22.39 15.51 -1.11
CA HIS A 29 -21.47 15.63 0.02
C HIS A 29 -21.72 14.56 1.12
N GLU A 30 -22.99 14.32 1.47
CA GLU A 30 -23.35 13.35 2.49
C GLU A 30 -23.04 11.91 2.04
N GLN A 31 -23.23 11.60 0.76
CA GLN A 31 -22.91 10.29 0.19
C GLN A 31 -21.40 10.01 0.18
N ARG A 32 -20.58 11.00 -0.21
CA ARG A 32 -19.11 10.89 -0.10
C ARG A 32 -18.66 10.73 1.33
N LYS A 33 -19.23 11.51 2.25
CA LYS A 33 -18.95 11.42 3.68
C LYS A 33 -19.30 10.03 4.23
N ALA A 34 -20.47 9.50 3.87
CA ALA A 34 -20.90 8.17 4.29
C ALA A 34 -19.95 7.07 3.79
N MET A 35 -19.47 7.17 2.54
CA MET A 35 -18.47 6.23 2.03
C MET A 35 -17.16 6.32 2.81
N ARG A 36 -16.62 7.52 3.03
CA ARG A 36 -15.38 7.71 3.82
C ARG A 36 -15.51 7.18 5.23
N GLU A 37 -16.67 7.38 5.86
CA GLU A 37 -16.96 6.82 7.18
C GLU A 37 -16.99 5.29 7.16
N ALA A 38 -17.55 4.67 6.12
CA ALA A 38 -17.50 3.23 5.92
C ALA A 38 -16.06 2.72 5.72
N LEU A 39 -15.23 3.47 4.98
CA LEU A 39 -13.82 3.13 4.76
C LEU A 39 -12.97 3.16 6.04
N ARG A 40 -13.42 3.82 7.12
CA ARG A 40 -12.69 3.83 8.40
C ARG A 40 -12.48 2.44 8.98
N SER A 41 -13.36 1.47 8.71
CA SER A 41 -13.17 0.09 9.20
C SER A 41 -11.95 -0.61 8.58
N TYR A 42 -11.43 -0.10 7.47
CA TYR A 42 -10.24 -0.63 6.82
C TYR A 42 -8.95 -0.16 7.50
N ARG A 43 -9.01 0.84 8.39
CA ARG A 43 -7.83 1.34 9.13
C ARG A 43 -7.06 0.23 9.85
N GLN A 44 -7.76 -0.79 10.32
CA GLN A 44 -7.14 -1.93 11.01
C GLN A 44 -6.33 -2.89 10.09
N MET A 45 -6.32 -2.65 8.77
CA MET A 45 -5.45 -3.39 7.85
C MET A 45 -4.01 -2.93 8.01
N VAL A 46 -3.05 -3.86 7.98
CA VAL A 46 -1.64 -3.60 8.29
C VAL A 46 -1.07 -2.38 7.56
N TYR A 47 -1.33 -2.25 6.26
CA TYR A 47 -0.87 -1.10 5.46
C TYR A 47 -1.51 0.23 5.91
N LEU A 48 -2.82 0.22 6.18
CA LEU A 48 -3.59 1.42 6.50
C LEU A 48 -3.42 1.87 7.95
N ASP A 49 -3.08 0.95 8.86
CA ASP A 49 -2.87 1.23 10.27
C ASP A 49 -1.61 2.09 10.48
N ASP A 50 -0.60 1.88 9.65
CA ASP A 50 0.67 2.59 9.71
C ASP A 50 0.64 4.00 9.05
N LEU A 51 -0.41 4.32 8.28
CA LEU A 51 -0.63 5.67 7.75
C LEU A 51 -0.93 6.67 8.87
N SER A 52 -0.41 7.89 8.77
CA SER A 52 -0.89 9.02 9.58
C SER A 52 -2.36 9.33 9.28
N ASP A 53 -3.01 10.09 10.15
CA ASP A 53 -4.42 10.42 9.96
C ASP A 53 -4.66 11.24 8.68
N ASP A 54 -3.73 12.11 8.29
CA ASP A 54 -3.81 12.90 7.06
C ASP A 54 -3.62 12.01 5.81
N GLU A 55 -2.66 11.08 5.86
CA GLU A 55 -2.42 10.11 4.78
C GLU A 55 -3.61 9.16 4.60
N PHE A 56 -4.18 8.67 5.71
CA PHE A 56 -5.36 7.82 5.67
C PHE A 56 -6.58 8.56 5.09
N VAL A 57 -6.74 9.85 5.37
CA VAL A 57 -7.81 10.65 4.76
C VAL A 57 -7.63 10.73 3.24
N LEU A 58 -6.41 10.97 2.75
CA LEU A 58 -6.13 10.99 1.31
C LEU A 58 -6.43 9.64 0.65
N PHE A 59 -5.99 8.53 1.27
CA PHE A 59 -6.33 7.18 0.84
C PHE A 59 -7.84 6.97 0.70
N THR A 60 -8.60 7.31 1.74
CA THR A 60 -10.06 7.14 1.71
C THR A 60 -10.75 8.07 0.71
N ASP A 61 -10.16 9.22 0.42
CA ASP A 61 -10.65 10.16 -0.60
C ASP A 61 -10.42 9.62 -2.01
N GLU A 62 -9.27 8.97 -2.26
CA GLU A 62 -8.94 8.30 -3.53
C GLU A 62 -9.88 7.12 -3.78
N VAL A 63 -10.00 6.19 -2.82
CA VAL A 63 -10.93 5.04 -2.92
C VAL A 63 -12.37 5.51 -3.17
N ALA A 64 -12.82 6.55 -2.45
CA ALA A 64 -14.17 7.09 -2.65
C ALA A 64 -14.33 7.73 -4.04
N GLY A 65 -13.28 8.39 -4.55
CA GLY A 65 -13.25 8.97 -5.89
C GLY A 65 -13.33 7.92 -6.98
N ASP A 66 -12.58 6.81 -6.85
CA ASP A 66 -12.60 5.70 -7.80
C ASP A 66 -13.95 4.98 -7.81
N LEU A 67 -14.52 4.74 -6.64
CA LEU A 67 -15.87 4.18 -6.50
C LEU A 67 -16.93 5.10 -7.10
N GLU A 68 -16.84 6.41 -6.89
CA GLU A 68 -17.75 7.37 -7.52
C GLU A 68 -17.57 7.40 -9.05
N GLY A 69 -16.34 7.32 -9.54
CA GLY A 69 -16.03 7.29 -10.97
C GLY A 69 -16.62 6.07 -11.66
N ALA A 70 -16.45 4.89 -11.06
CA ALA A 70 -16.97 3.63 -11.58
C ALA A 70 -18.49 3.48 -11.38
N TYR A 71 -19.00 3.94 -10.23
CA TYR A 71 -20.40 3.80 -9.82
C TYR A 71 -21.00 5.16 -9.46
N PRO A 72 -21.31 5.98 -10.48
CA PRO A 72 -21.71 7.36 -10.27
C PRO A 72 -23.03 7.52 -9.52
N VAL A 73 -23.93 6.53 -9.55
CA VAL A 73 -25.20 6.59 -8.83
C VAL A 73 -25.08 5.88 -7.48
N TYR A 74 -24.79 6.64 -6.42
CA TYR A 74 -24.54 6.10 -5.07
C TYR A 74 -25.60 5.12 -4.57
N THR A 75 -26.89 5.43 -4.75
CA THR A 75 -27.99 4.58 -4.26
C THR A 75 -28.00 3.22 -4.94
N THR A 76 -27.71 3.20 -6.24
CA THR A 76 -27.59 1.95 -6.99
C THR A 76 -26.37 1.17 -6.54
N PHE A 77 -25.24 1.86 -6.30
CA PHE A 77 -24.00 1.24 -5.83
C PHE A 77 -24.18 0.53 -4.48
N VAL A 78 -24.74 1.20 -3.48
CA VAL A 78 -24.89 0.63 -2.13
C VAL A 78 -25.92 -0.50 -2.05
N GLU A 79 -26.83 -0.57 -3.01
CA GLU A 79 -27.83 -1.64 -3.12
C GLU A 79 -27.33 -2.84 -3.94
N MET A 80 -26.15 -2.75 -4.58
CA MET A 80 -25.61 -3.84 -5.39
C MET A 80 -25.30 -5.08 -4.54
N PRO A 81 -25.72 -6.27 -5.00
CA PRO A 81 -25.19 -7.53 -4.48
C PRO A 81 -23.66 -7.56 -4.68
N GLY A 82 -22.90 -7.77 -3.60
CA GLY A 82 -21.43 -7.75 -3.66
C GLY A 82 -20.82 -6.34 -3.58
N VAL A 83 -21.55 -5.32 -3.12
CA VAL A 83 -20.98 -3.99 -2.87
C VAL A 83 -19.77 -4.06 -1.94
N THR A 84 -19.79 -4.90 -0.91
CA THR A 84 -18.64 -5.09 0.00
C THR A 84 -17.43 -5.63 -0.75
N ASP A 85 -17.61 -6.67 -1.58
CA ASP A 85 -16.50 -7.23 -2.38
C ASP A 85 -15.95 -6.20 -3.38
N THR A 86 -16.81 -5.33 -3.90
CA THR A 86 -16.41 -4.24 -4.80
C THR A 86 -15.58 -3.19 -4.06
N VAL A 87 -16.02 -2.77 -2.87
CA VAL A 87 -15.26 -1.84 -2.02
C VAL A 87 -13.94 -2.46 -1.59
N ASP A 88 -13.94 -3.73 -1.17
CA ASP A 88 -12.73 -4.47 -0.80
C ASP A 88 -11.73 -4.51 -1.96
N MET A 89 -12.21 -4.80 -3.18
CA MET A 89 -11.37 -4.83 -4.38
C MET A 89 -10.77 -3.47 -4.70
N VAL A 90 -11.55 -2.38 -4.61
CA VAL A 90 -11.01 -1.03 -4.84
C VAL A 90 -10.04 -0.64 -3.73
N VAL A 91 -10.34 -0.89 -2.45
CA VAL A 91 -9.40 -0.64 -1.35
C VAL A 91 -8.08 -1.39 -1.58
N VAL A 92 -8.12 -2.68 -1.92
CA VAL A 92 -6.91 -3.46 -2.20
C VAL A 92 -6.19 -2.94 -3.44
N THR A 93 -6.91 -2.54 -4.49
CA THR A 93 -6.32 -2.00 -5.71
C THR A 93 -5.66 -0.65 -5.46
N THR A 94 -6.32 0.27 -4.74
CA THR A 94 -5.74 1.54 -4.33
C THR A 94 -4.53 1.33 -3.42
N ILE A 95 -4.55 0.36 -2.50
CA ILE A 95 -3.33 -0.02 -1.77
C ILE A 95 -2.23 -0.44 -2.76
N VAL A 96 -2.52 -1.30 -3.73
CA VAL A 96 -1.53 -1.75 -4.73
C VAL A 96 -1.05 -0.62 -5.65
N ASP A 97 -1.89 0.37 -5.96
CA ASP A 97 -1.54 1.51 -6.80
C ASP A 97 -0.79 2.59 -5.99
N GLU A 98 -1.12 2.77 -4.71
CA GLU A 98 -0.40 3.58 -3.72
C GLU A 98 0.89 2.91 -3.22
N LEU A 99 1.04 1.60 -3.43
CA LEU A 99 2.34 0.92 -3.42
C LEU A 99 3.15 1.44 -4.62
N ASN A 100 3.53 2.72 -4.63
CA ASN A 100 4.73 3.23 -5.28
C ASN A 100 5.95 2.84 -4.43
N ALA A 101 7.19 2.95 -4.95
CA ALA A 101 8.38 2.68 -4.14
C ALA A 101 8.60 3.82 -3.13
N ASP A 102 7.75 3.86 -2.13
CA ASP A 102 7.86 4.65 -0.93
C ASP A 102 8.76 3.90 0.07
N ALA A 103 9.52 4.63 0.87
CA ALA A 103 10.35 4.08 1.94
C ALA A 103 9.56 3.16 2.88
N HIS A 104 8.32 3.55 3.16
CA HIS A 104 7.39 2.80 3.99
C HIS A 104 7.04 1.44 3.38
N ASN A 105 6.79 1.41 2.07
CA ASN A 105 6.44 0.19 1.32
C ASN A 105 7.63 -0.75 1.17
N MET A 106 8.84 -0.20 1.04
CA MET A 106 10.07 -0.97 1.02
C MET A 106 10.29 -1.74 2.33
N ARG A 107 9.83 -1.23 3.47
CA ARG A 107 9.89 -1.95 4.75
C ARG A 107 8.99 -3.18 4.80
N HIS A 108 7.91 -3.21 4.03
CA HIS A 108 7.04 -4.39 3.96
C HIS A 108 7.56 -5.45 3.00
N ILE A 109 8.10 -5.04 1.85
CA ILE A 109 8.69 -5.96 0.87
C ILE A 109 10.03 -6.51 1.38
N TYR A 110 10.82 -5.66 2.05
CA TYR A 110 12.10 -6.01 2.65
C TYR A 110 12.11 -5.66 4.16
N PRO A 111 11.50 -6.51 5.00
CA PRO A 111 11.45 -6.31 6.45
C PRO A 111 12.85 -6.17 7.06
N TYR A 112 12.99 -5.29 8.05
CA TYR A 112 14.28 -5.02 8.69
C TYR A 112 14.96 -6.29 9.23
N ASN A 113 14.20 -7.16 9.91
CA ASN A 113 14.71 -8.43 10.41
C ASN A 113 15.16 -9.38 9.29
N TYR A 114 14.50 -9.34 8.13
CA TYR A 114 14.94 -10.08 6.94
C TYR A 114 16.27 -9.52 6.41
N LEU A 115 16.40 -8.19 6.28
CA LEU A 115 17.63 -7.53 5.85
C LEU A 115 18.81 -7.80 6.79
N VAL A 116 18.56 -7.88 8.10
CA VAL A 116 19.56 -8.28 9.09
C VAL A 116 19.97 -9.73 8.92
N ALA A 117 19.01 -10.65 8.78
CA ALA A 117 19.30 -12.07 8.59
C ALA A 117 20.08 -12.35 7.30
N GLN A 118 19.92 -11.49 6.29
CA GLN A 118 20.62 -11.54 5.01
C GLN A 118 21.96 -10.79 5.03
N GLY A 119 22.34 -10.23 6.18
CA GLY A 119 23.60 -9.50 6.35
C GLY A 119 23.66 -8.16 5.64
N VAL A 120 22.53 -7.61 5.16
CA VAL A 120 22.45 -6.31 4.47
C VAL A 120 22.40 -5.13 5.44
N LEU A 121 21.81 -5.33 6.62
CA LEU A 121 21.76 -4.31 7.68
C LEU A 121 22.26 -4.87 9.00
N PRO A 122 22.88 -4.04 9.87
CA PRO A 122 23.22 -4.45 11.22
C PRO A 122 21.97 -4.53 12.10
N ALA A 123 22.01 -5.39 13.11
CA ALA A 123 21.00 -5.42 14.17
C ALA A 123 21.11 -4.18 15.08
N GLY A 124 19.99 -3.76 15.67
CA GLY A 124 19.96 -2.67 16.66
C GLY A 124 19.94 -1.26 16.08
N LEU A 125 19.66 -1.09 14.79
CA LEU A 125 19.44 0.24 14.21
C LEU A 125 18.24 0.92 14.85
N ASP A 126 18.39 2.19 15.20
CA ASP A 126 17.29 3.00 15.68
C ASP A 126 16.31 3.34 14.55
N HIS A 127 15.17 3.91 14.93
CA HIS A 127 14.10 4.23 13.98
C HIS A 127 14.52 5.28 12.94
N GLN A 128 15.39 6.22 13.30
CA GLN A 128 15.85 7.26 12.39
C GLN A 128 16.83 6.68 11.35
N GLN A 129 17.69 5.76 11.77
CA GLN A 129 18.62 5.03 10.90
C GLN A 129 17.87 4.11 9.93
N GLN A 130 16.88 3.36 10.42
CA GLN A 130 16.01 2.54 9.56
C GLN A 130 15.28 3.41 8.53
N LYS A 131 14.70 4.54 8.97
CA LYS A 131 14.03 5.49 8.08
C LYS A 131 14.96 6.04 6.99
N ALA A 132 16.20 6.38 7.35
CA ALA A 132 17.19 6.87 6.39
C ALA A 132 17.52 5.82 5.32
N PHE A 133 17.69 4.55 5.72
CA PHE A 133 17.90 3.44 4.80
C PHE A 133 16.74 3.28 3.82
N TYR A 134 15.52 3.17 4.35
CA TYR A 134 14.35 2.95 3.51
C TYR A 134 14.08 4.11 2.56
N ASN A 135 14.34 5.35 2.98
CA ASN A 135 14.26 6.54 2.10
C ASN A 135 15.26 6.46 0.94
N CYS A 136 16.50 6.07 1.22
CA CYS A 136 17.50 5.87 0.17
C CYS A 136 17.06 4.76 -0.79
N PHE A 137 16.62 3.64 -0.26
CA PHE A 137 16.30 2.46 -1.05
C PHE A 137 15.11 2.71 -1.98
N ALA A 138 14.04 3.28 -1.43
CA ALA A 138 12.90 3.77 -2.20
C ALA A 138 13.30 4.74 -3.32
N GLY A 139 14.19 5.70 -3.01
CA GLY A 139 14.73 6.62 -4.01
C GLY A 139 15.44 5.91 -5.18
N LYS A 140 16.27 4.90 -4.88
CA LYS A 140 16.95 4.11 -5.93
C LYS A 140 15.98 3.26 -6.75
N VAL A 141 14.98 2.64 -6.11
CA VAL A 141 13.94 1.85 -6.80
C VAL A 141 13.12 2.73 -7.74
N ASN A 142 12.67 3.91 -7.29
CA ASN A 142 11.95 4.87 -8.15
C ASN A 142 12.79 5.39 -9.32
N ALA A 143 14.11 5.49 -9.14
CA ALA A 143 15.00 5.89 -10.23
C ALA A 143 15.23 4.75 -11.25
N ALA A 144 15.22 3.50 -10.79
CA ALA A 144 15.48 2.32 -11.62
C ALA A 144 14.23 1.79 -12.35
N TYR A 145 13.05 1.91 -11.74
CA TYR A 145 11.80 1.37 -12.28
C TYR A 145 10.75 2.46 -12.43
N SER A 146 10.24 2.60 -13.65
CA SER A 146 9.24 3.62 -13.99
C SER A 146 7.82 3.26 -13.55
N THR A 147 7.57 1.97 -13.27
CA THR A 147 6.28 1.49 -12.76
C THR A 147 6.48 0.39 -11.72
N MET A 148 5.48 0.24 -10.84
CA MET A 148 5.50 -0.80 -9.81
C MET A 148 5.51 -2.22 -10.40
N SER A 149 4.80 -2.45 -11.51
CA SER A 149 4.84 -3.73 -12.23
C SER A 149 6.25 -4.07 -12.75
N GLN A 150 7.05 -3.07 -13.16
CA GLN A 150 8.45 -3.31 -13.54
C GLN A 150 9.29 -3.73 -12.34
N PHE A 151 9.09 -3.07 -11.19
CA PHE A 151 9.77 -3.44 -9.95
C PHE A 151 9.40 -4.85 -9.47
N PHE A 152 8.10 -5.20 -9.43
CA PHE A 152 7.67 -6.55 -9.04
C PHE A 152 8.18 -7.63 -9.99
N ASN A 153 8.15 -7.39 -11.30
CA ASN A 153 8.73 -8.31 -12.27
C ASN A 153 10.23 -8.46 -12.08
N ALA A 154 10.93 -7.39 -11.70
CA ALA A 154 12.34 -7.47 -11.33
C ALA A 154 12.54 -8.35 -10.10
N ILE A 155 11.79 -8.15 -9.01
CA ILE A 155 11.85 -9.00 -7.80
C ILE A 155 11.65 -10.48 -8.15
N LEU A 156 10.64 -10.80 -8.96
CA LEU A 156 10.34 -12.18 -9.34
C LEU A 156 11.43 -12.81 -10.22
N ALA A 157 12.13 -12.01 -11.02
CA ALA A 157 13.26 -12.45 -11.84
C ALA A 157 14.57 -12.51 -11.04
N ASP A 158 14.63 -11.86 -9.87
CA ASP A 158 15.85 -11.64 -9.12
C ASP A 158 16.24 -12.85 -8.27
N THR A 159 16.91 -13.81 -8.90
CA THR A 159 17.15 -15.16 -8.36
C THR A 159 18.62 -15.47 -8.08
N THR A 160 19.54 -14.49 -8.17
CA THR A 160 20.99 -14.77 -8.17
C THR A 160 21.84 -13.64 -7.55
N ASP A 161 23.12 -13.93 -7.31
CA ASP A 161 24.14 -13.06 -6.70
C ASP A 161 24.35 -11.69 -7.39
N MET A 162 23.84 -11.51 -8.62
CA MET A 162 23.90 -10.25 -9.39
C MET A 162 22.61 -9.43 -9.28
N SER A 163 21.92 -9.55 -8.15
CA SER A 163 20.68 -8.85 -7.88
C SER A 163 20.86 -7.34 -7.92
N GLN A 164 20.22 -6.70 -8.90
CA GLN A 164 20.19 -5.23 -8.98
C GLN A 164 19.54 -4.64 -7.74
N ILE A 165 18.54 -5.31 -7.18
CA ILE A 165 17.87 -4.89 -5.95
C ILE A 165 18.82 -4.98 -4.75
N ARG A 166 19.58 -6.07 -4.61
CA ARG A 166 20.63 -6.18 -3.58
C ARG A 166 21.70 -5.11 -3.73
N GLN A 167 22.08 -4.75 -4.95
CA GLN A 167 23.03 -3.65 -5.16
C GLN A 167 22.46 -2.29 -4.69
N MET A 168 21.16 -2.06 -4.90
CA MET A 168 20.50 -0.85 -4.38
C MET A 168 20.46 -0.83 -2.86
N GLU A 169 20.08 -1.94 -2.23
CA GLU A 169 20.08 -2.09 -0.77
C GLU A 169 21.49 -1.91 -0.18
N ALA A 170 22.48 -2.64 -0.71
CA ALA A 170 23.87 -2.56 -0.26
C ALA A 170 24.45 -1.16 -0.45
N GLY A 171 24.17 -0.50 -1.58
CA GLY A 171 24.56 0.88 -1.82
C GLY A 171 24.00 1.83 -0.76
N CYS A 172 22.71 1.71 -0.43
CA CYS A 172 22.10 2.52 0.62
C CYS A 172 22.66 2.23 2.01
N ALA A 173 22.91 0.96 2.34
CA ALA A 173 23.54 0.60 3.60
C ALA A 173 24.98 1.15 3.68
N ASN A 174 25.77 1.03 2.60
CA ASN A 174 27.13 1.54 2.52
C ASN A 174 27.20 3.06 2.71
N ASP A 175 26.33 3.80 2.01
CA ASP A 175 26.28 5.27 2.06
C ASP A 175 25.88 5.80 3.45
N LEU A 176 25.10 5.02 4.22
CA LEU A 176 24.58 5.43 5.54
C LEU A 176 25.45 4.95 6.72
N PHE A 177 26.11 3.81 6.58
CA PHE A 177 26.77 3.13 7.70
C PHE A 177 28.27 2.90 7.48
N ASP A 178 28.85 3.37 6.37
CA ASP A 178 30.28 3.34 6.02
C ASP A 178 30.93 1.97 6.31
N TRP A 179 30.29 0.90 5.83
CA TRP A 179 30.67 -0.49 6.09
C TRP A 179 31.19 -1.15 4.81
N VAL A 180 32.27 -1.94 4.96
CA VAL A 180 32.81 -2.82 3.93
C VAL A 180 32.19 -4.20 4.14
N ILE A 181 31.45 -4.72 3.16
CA ILE A 181 30.98 -6.10 3.16
C ILE A 181 32.22 -7.00 3.13
N THR A 182 32.59 -7.58 4.27
CA THR A 182 33.55 -8.69 4.29
C THR A 182 32.77 -9.94 3.91
N GLU A 183 32.89 -10.36 2.65
CA GLU A 183 32.53 -11.72 2.26
C GLU A 183 33.31 -12.67 3.17
N VAL A 184 32.60 -13.40 4.02
CA VAL A 184 33.22 -14.44 4.86
C VAL A 184 33.50 -15.61 3.93
N GLU A 185 34.72 -15.71 3.43
CA GLU A 185 35.22 -16.88 2.71
C GLU A 185 35.11 -18.09 3.65
N VAL A 186 34.11 -18.94 3.40
CA VAL A 186 33.96 -20.22 4.09
C VAL A 186 35.12 -21.10 3.63
N THR A 187 36.17 -21.17 4.44
CA THR A 187 37.21 -22.17 4.26
C THR A 187 36.63 -23.51 4.69
N GLU A 188 36.31 -24.37 3.71
CA GLU A 188 36.04 -25.79 3.96
C GLU A 188 37.28 -26.39 4.63
N THR A 189 37.21 -26.63 5.93
CA THR A 189 38.12 -27.55 6.61
C THR A 189 37.75 -28.95 6.19
N ALA A 190 38.53 -29.53 5.28
CA ALA A 190 38.48 -30.95 4.98
C ALA A 190 39.00 -31.74 6.19
N ASP A 191 38.12 -32.51 6.82
CA ASP A 191 38.45 -33.64 7.70
C ASP A 191 38.31 -34.96 6.92
#